data_AF-A0AAV5FRI5-F1
#
_entry.id   AF-A0AAV5FRI5-F1
#
_cell.length_a   1.000
_cell.length_b   1.000
_cell.length_c   1.000
_cell.angle_alpha   90.00
_cell.angle_beta   90.00
_cell.angle_gamma   90.00
#
_symmetry.space_group_name_H-M   'P 1'
#
loop_
_entity.id
_entity.type
_entity.pdbx_description
1 polymer ?
#
loop_
_entity_poly.entity_id
_entity_poly.type
_entity_poly.pdbx_seq_one_letter_code
_entity_poly.pdbx_strand_id
1 'polypeptide(L)'
;MTFEPWRRLWKTWAPQKCKFFLWLAIKNRCWTADGLARRRLDHPDRCPLCDQEEEDVQHLLSICVVARKVWFQVLNSLNLGAAAPRNRERSFAEWWRKSLQKVDKDNRKGVNSLILLTAWCIWRHRNACAFEGVSPSAATIFHEVKNEYGLWCMAGAKKLEVVGHGGRFLS
;
A
#
# COMPACT_ATOMS: atom_id res chain seq x y z
N MET A 1 18.56 8.62 -13.30
CA MET A 1 18.51 7.35 -12.53
C MET A 1 17.09 6.82 -12.56
N THR A 2 16.85 5.77 -13.35
CA THR A 2 15.59 5.02 -13.38
C THR A 2 15.29 4.50 -11.98
N PHE A 3 14.07 4.74 -11.47
CA PHE A 3 13.64 4.11 -10.24
C PHE A 3 13.50 2.62 -10.50
N GLU A 4 14.28 1.81 -9.79
CA GLU A 4 14.22 0.35 -9.83
C GLU A 4 13.50 -0.16 -8.57
N PRO A 5 12.15 -0.17 -8.56
CA PRO A 5 11.38 -0.54 -7.37
C PRO A 5 11.77 -1.92 -6.83
N TRP A 6 12.14 -2.86 -7.71
CA TRP A 6 12.56 -4.22 -7.32
C TRP A 6 13.84 -4.24 -6.46
N ARG A 7 14.86 -3.42 -6.76
CA ARG A 7 16.09 -3.40 -5.94
C ARG A 7 15.81 -2.91 -4.53
N ARG A 8 14.91 -1.93 -4.39
CA ARG A 8 14.50 -1.39 -3.09
C ARG A 8 13.62 -2.36 -2.33
N LEU A 9 12.68 -3.01 -3.03
CA LEU A 9 11.78 -4.00 -2.49
C LEU A 9 12.53 -5.12 -1.75
N TRP A 10 13.52 -5.73 -2.41
CA TRP A 10 14.23 -6.87 -1.85
C TRP A 10 15.12 -6.51 -0.64
N LYS A 11 15.68 -5.29 -0.63
CA LYS A 11 16.49 -4.75 0.49
C LYS A 11 15.66 -4.23 1.68
N THR A 12 14.34 -4.09 1.52
CA THR A 12 13.45 -3.57 2.57
C THR A 12 13.14 -4.67 3.58
N TRP A 13 13.01 -4.34 4.86
CA TRP A 13 12.49 -5.28 5.84
C TRP A 13 10.98 -5.41 5.62
N ALA A 14 10.51 -6.61 5.31
CA ALA A 14 9.10 -6.94 5.17
C ALA A 14 8.96 -8.47 5.09
N PRO A 15 7.84 -9.04 5.55
CA PRO A 15 7.53 -10.44 5.31
C PRO A 15 7.59 -10.79 3.82
N GLN A 16 8.07 -11.99 3.51
CA GLN A 16 8.29 -12.43 2.14
C GLN A 16 7.01 -12.39 1.29
N LYS A 17 5.84 -12.70 1.88
CA LYS A 17 4.53 -12.58 1.24
C LYS A 17 4.24 -11.16 0.72
N CYS A 18 4.57 -10.13 1.51
CA CYS A 18 4.36 -8.73 1.14
C CYS A 18 5.32 -8.30 0.02
N LYS A 19 6.56 -8.80 0.05
CA LYS A 19 7.54 -8.56 -1.02
C LYS A 19 7.09 -9.19 -2.34
N PHE A 20 6.68 -10.46 -2.31
CA PHE A 20 6.17 -11.15 -3.49
C PHE A 20 4.94 -10.47 -4.07
N PHE A 21 3.97 -10.11 -3.23
CA PHE A 21 2.81 -9.33 -3.66
C PHE A 21 3.22 -8.05 -4.38
N LEU A 22 4.07 -7.23 -3.76
CA LEU A 22 4.41 -5.93 -4.35
C LEU A 22 5.23 -6.10 -5.63
N TRP A 23 6.06 -7.13 -5.73
CA TRP A 23 6.75 -7.50 -6.97
C TRP A 23 5.76 -7.83 -8.09
N LEU A 24 4.72 -8.63 -7.81
CA LEU A 24 3.65 -8.92 -8.77
C LEU A 24 2.87 -7.64 -9.14
N ALA A 25 2.60 -6.77 -8.17
CA ALA A 25 1.91 -5.50 -8.38
C ALA A 25 2.69 -4.59 -9.33
N ILE A 26 4.00 -4.45 -9.11
CA ILE A 26 4.90 -3.69 -10.00
C ILE A 26 4.91 -4.28 -11.42
N LYS A 27 4.73 -5.60 -11.56
CA LYS A 27 4.67 -6.29 -12.86
C LYS A 27 3.28 -6.29 -13.49
N ASN A 28 2.28 -5.67 -12.86
CA ASN A 28 0.86 -5.72 -13.25
C ASN A 28 0.33 -7.17 -13.42
N ARG A 29 0.76 -8.04 -12.51
CA ARG A 29 0.43 -9.48 -12.45
C ARG A 29 -0.33 -9.87 -11.19
N CYS A 30 -0.90 -8.91 -10.47
CA CYS A 30 -1.82 -9.19 -9.37
C CYS A 30 -3.16 -9.68 -9.91
N TRP A 31 -3.90 -10.40 -9.08
CA TRP A 31 -5.28 -10.85 -9.37
C TRP A 31 -6.30 -9.71 -9.15
N THR A 32 -6.08 -8.58 -9.82
CA THR A 32 -7.03 -7.48 -9.91
C THR A 32 -8.12 -7.81 -10.94
N ALA A 33 -9.22 -7.03 -10.99
CA ALA A 33 -10.32 -7.30 -11.92
C ALA A 33 -9.83 -7.34 -13.39
N ASP A 34 -8.91 -6.46 -13.79
CA ASP A 34 -8.24 -6.51 -15.10
C ASP A 34 -7.47 -7.83 -15.36
N GLY A 35 -6.89 -8.41 -14.30
CA GLY A 35 -6.16 -9.67 -14.36
C GLY A 35 -7.08 -10.87 -14.55
N LEU A 36 -8.27 -10.82 -13.93
CA LEU A 36 -9.35 -11.81 -14.10
C LEU A 36 -10.00 -11.71 -15.48
N ALA A 37 -10.31 -10.48 -15.92
CA ALA A 37 -10.86 -10.19 -17.25
C ALA A 37 -9.97 -10.74 -18.37
N ARG A 38 -8.64 -10.50 -18.29
CA ARG A 38 -7.65 -11.04 -19.23
C ARG A 38 -7.63 -12.58 -19.29
N ARG A 39 -8.13 -13.26 -18.25
CA ARG A 39 -8.21 -14.72 -18.15
C ARG A 39 -9.62 -15.27 -18.36
N ARG A 40 -10.59 -14.42 -18.71
CA ARG A 40 -12.01 -14.77 -18.90
C ARG A 40 -12.64 -15.41 -17.66
N LEU A 41 -12.20 -14.98 -16.48
CA LEU A 41 -12.77 -15.40 -15.20
C LEU A 41 -13.76 -14.33 -14.72
N ASP A 42 -14.75 -14.74 -13.95
CA ASP A 42 -15.73 -13.83 -13.36
C ASP A 42 -15.04 -12.74 -12.54
N HIS A 43 -15.46 -11.50 -12.72
CA HIS A 43 -14.85 -10.35 -12.09
C HIS A 43 -15.86 -9.24 -11.83
N PRO A 44 -15.68 -8.46 -10.76
CA PRO A 44 -16.44 -7.23 -10.58
C PRO A 44 -16.19 -6.26 -11.74
N ASP A 45 -17.24 -5.60 -12.24
CA ASP A 45 -17.13 -4.56 -13.27
C ASP A 45 -16.43 -3.29 -12.73
N ARG A 46 -16.52 -3.08 -11.41
CA ARG A 46 -15.96 -1.91 -10.71
C ARG A 46 -15.09 -2.35 -9.55
N CYS A 47 -14.20 -1.45 -9.12
CA CYS A 47 -13.31 -1.71 -8.00
C CYS A 47 -14.11 -2.05 -6.72
N PRO A 48 -13.86 -3.22 -6.10
CA PRO A 48 -14.56 -3.65 -4.89
C PRO A 48 -14.42 -2.68 -3.71
N LEU A 49 -13.46 -1.76 -3.73
CA LEU A 49 -13.28 -0.78 -2.66
C LEU A 49 -14.12 0.48 -2.85
N CYS A 50 -14.20 1.02 -4.07
CA CYS A 50 -14.83 2.33 -4.31
C CYS A 50 -16.09 2.29 -5.14
N ASP A 51 -16.34 1.19 -5.87
CA ASP A 51 -17.47 1.00 -6.77
C ASP A 51 -17.66 2.14 -7.81
N GLN A 52 -16.56 2.81 -8.21
CA GLN A 52 -16.60 3.98 -9.10
C GLN A 52 -15.99 3.72 -10.47
N GLU A 53 -14.84 3.05 -10.52
CA GLU A 53 -14.03 2.87 -11.73
C GLU A 53 -13.65 1.41 -11.88
N GLU A 54 -13.23 1.01 -13.09
CA GLU A 54 -12.58 -0.29 -13.32
C GLU A 54 -11.32 -0.43 -12.46
N GLU A 55 -11.04 -1.66 -12.03
CA GLU A 55 -9.89 -1.93 -11.19
C GLU A 55 -8.70 -2.50 -11.96
N ASP A 56 -7.63 -1.73 -11.98
CA ASP A 56 -6.27 -2.23 -12.17
C ASP A 56 -5.42 -2.02 -10.90
N VAL A 57 -4.17 -2.47 -10.92
CA VAL A 57 -3.26 -2.30 -9.78
C VAL A 57 -2.92 -0.84 -9.48
N GLN A 58 -2.93 0.04 -10.47
CA GLN A 58 -2.64 1.47 -10.27
C GLN A 58 -3.82 2.13 -9.56
N HIS A 59 -5.04 1.81 -10.01
CA HIS A 59 -6.27 2.22 -9.39
C HIS A 59 -6.30 1.76 -7.94
N LEU A 60 -6.17 0.45 -7.72
CA LEU A 60 -6.23 -0.14 -6.39
C LEU A 60 -5.23 0.48 -5.41
N LEU A 61 -3.97 0.67 -5.83
CA LEU A 61 -2.92 1.12 -4.91
C LEU A 61 -2.73 2.64 -4.83
N SER A 62 -3.19 3.43 -5.80
CA SER A 62 -2.87 4.87 -5.84
C SER A 62 -3.96 5.83 -6.31
N ILE A 63 -4.99 5.38 -7.05
CA ILE A 63 -6.04 6.25 -7.59
C ILE A 63 -7.34 6.14 -6.78
N CYS A 64 -7.68 4.91 -6.36
CA CYS A 64 -8.87 4.57 -5.60
C CYS A 64 -9.06 5.52 -4.41
N VAL A 65 -10.26 6.08 -4.28
CA VAL A 65 -10.57 7.05 -3.22
C VAL A 65 -10.36 6.47 -1.82
N VAL A 66 -10.69 5.18 -1.62
CA VAL A 66 -10.46 4.46 -0.35
C VAL A 66 -8.96 4.32 -0.09
N ALA A 67 -8.19 3.87 -1.09
CA ALA A 67 -6.74 3.75 -0.96
C ALA A 67 -6.07 5.10 -0.65
N ARG A 68 -6.45 6.18 -1.33
CA ARG A 68 -5.93 7.53 -1.04
C ARG A 68 -6.24 7.97 0.39
N LYS A 69 -7.45 7.66 0.90
CA LYS A 69 -7.84 7.96 2.28
C LYS A 69 -6.96 7.20 3.27
N VAL A 70 -6.70 5.91 3.03
CA VAL A 70 -5.79 5.09 3.83
C VAL A 70 -4.37 5.68 3.82
N TRP A 71 -3.83 5.98 2.63
CA TRP A 71 -2.51 6.59 2.50
C TRP A 71 -2.38 7.91 3.25
N PHE A 72 -3.41 8.76 3.15
CA PHE A 72 -3.45 10.00 3.89
C PHE A 72 -3.43 9.75 5.40
N GLN A 73 -4.27 8.85 5.93
CA GLN A 73 -4.28 8.51 7.36
C GLN A 73 -2.91 8.00 7.83
N VAL A 74 -2.34 7.00 7.14
CA VAL A 74 -1.04 6.40 7.46
C VAL A 74 0.08 7.42 7.46
N LEU A 75 0.19 8.22 6.39
CA LEU A 75 1.29 9.18 6.25
C LEU A 75 1.08 10.40 7.14
N ASN A 76 -0.16 10.82 7.39
CA ASN A 76 -0.46 11.95 8.27
C ASN A 76 -0.09 11.63 9.73
N SER A 77 -0.27 10.38 10.19
CA SER A 77 0.22 9.93 11.50
C SER A 77 1.74 10.08 11.69
N LEU A 78 2.48 10.28 10.59
CA LEU A 78 3.93 10.50 10.58
C LEU A 78 4.32 11.93 10.17
N ASN A 79 3.38 12.87 10.12
CA ASN A 79 3.58 14.22 9.57
C ASN A 79 4.03 14.24 8.09
N LEU A 80 3.75 13.16 7.36
CA LEU A 80 4.06 12.99 5.94
C LEU A 80 2.82 13.06 5.05
N GLY A 81 1.70 13.62 5.54
CA GLY A 81 0.43 13.69 4.79
C GLY A 81 0.56 14.33 3.40
N ALA A 82 1.48 15.29 3.24
CA ALA A 82 1.79 15.91 1.94
C ALA A 82 2.44 14.97 0.90
N ALA A 83 2.88 13.78 1.33
CA ALA A 83 3.40 12.71 0.48
C ALA A 83 2.33 11.70 0.05
N ALA A 84 1.09 11.76 0.55
CA ALA A 84 0.01 10.87 0.11
C ALA A 84 -0.31 11.04 -1.40
N PRO A 85 -0.79 9.99 -2.09
CA PRO A 85 -1.18 10.08 -3.47
C PRO A 85 -2.33 11.09 -3.63
N ARG A 86 -2.22 11.94 -4.65
CA ARG A 86 -3.23 12.95 -4.99
C ARG A 86 -4.04 12.48 -6.19
N ASN A 87 -5.14 13.18 -6.48
CA ASN A 87 -6.07 12.84 -7.57
C ASN A 87 -5.44 12.73 -8.97
N ARG A 88 -4.28 13.35 -9.18
CA ARG A 88 -3.54 13.33 -10.45
C ARG A 88 -2.54 12.18 -10.59
N GLU A 89 -2.31 11.40 -9.54
CA GLU A 89 -1.36 10.30 -9.63
C GLU A 89 -1.96 9.14 -10.42
N ARG A 90 -1.18 8.62 -11.36
CA ARG A 90 -1.57 7.54 -12.28
C ARG A 90 -0.73 6.28 -12.11
N SER A 91 0.36 6.36 -11.36
CA SER A 91 1.29 5.26 -11.18
C SER A 91 1.74 5.16 -9.73
N PHE A 92 1.49 3.99 -9.13
CA PHE A 92 1.92 3.66 -7.79
C PHE A 92 3.45 3.72 -7.64
N ALA A 93 4.18 3.18 -8.61
CA ALA A 93 5.65 3.16 -8.59
C ALA A 93 6.23 4.59 -8.65
N GLU A 94 5.65 5.44 -9.49
CA GLU A 94 6.08 6.83 -9.64
C GLU A 94 5.72 7.67 -8.40
N TRP A 95 4.51 7.50 -7.86
CA TRP A 95 4.14 8.09 -6.58
C TRP A 95 5.10 7.66 -5.46
N TRP A 96 5.37 6.36 -5.32
CA TRP A 96 6.30 5.83 -4.32
C TRP A 96 7.69 6.46 -4.45
N ARG A 97 8.22 6.54 -5.67
CA ARG A 97 9.49 7.22 -5.96
C ARG A 97 9.50 8.66 -5.44
N LYS A 98 8.48 9.46 -5.79
CA LYS A 98 8.36 10.87 -5.38
C LYS A 98 8.21 11.00 -3.86
N SER A 99 7.44 10.12 -3.23
CA SER A 99 7.23 10.12 -1.78
C SER A 99 8.54 9.92 -1.02
N LEU A 100 9.39 9.00 -1.46
CA LEU A 100 10.71 8.79 -0.82
C LEU A 100 11.67 9.97 -1.01
N GLN A 101 11.50 10.78 -2.07
CA GLN A 101 12.33 11.98 -2.27
C GLN A 101 12.04 13.05 -1.21
N LYS A 102 10.82 13.06 -0.66
CA LYS A 102 10.38 13.97 0.41
C LYS A 102 10.78 13.51 1.81
N VAL A 103 11.43 12.35 1.93
CA VAL A 103 11.81 11.73 3.21
C VAL A 103 13.33 11.78 3.37
N ASP A 104 13.78 12.13 4.57
CA ASP A 104 15.20 12.10 4.94
C ASP A 104 15.82 10.73 4.71
N LYS A 105 17.09 10.72 4.29
CA LYS A 105 17.78 9.50 3.88
C LYS A 105 17.72 8.39 4.95
N ASP A 106 17.81 8.78 6.22
CA ASP A 106 17.80 7.85 7.36
C ASP A 106 16.43 7.19 7.59
N ASN A 107 15.35 7.91 7.28
CA ASN A 107 13.97 7.45 7.45
C ASN A 107 13.42 6.69 6.24
N ARG A 108 14.06 6.80 5.07
CA ARG A 108 13.60 6.16 3.81
C ARG A 108 13.38 4.66 3.94
N LYS A 109 14.21 3.94 4.69
CA LYS A 109 14.07 2.48 4.86
C LYS A 109 12.80 2.12 5.64
N GLY A 110 12.49 2.86 6.70
CA GLY A 110 11.27 2.66 7.48
C GLY A 110 10.02 3.03 6.69
N VAL A 111 10.02 4.19 6.02
CA VAL A 111 8.91 4.60 5.15
C VAL A 111 8.70 3.61 4.00
N ASN A 112 9.77 3.04 3.44
CA ASN A 112 9.64 1.96 2.46
C ASN A 112 8.87 0.76 3.02
N SER A 113 9.23 0.32 4.22
CA SER A 113 8.59 -0.82 4.89
C SER A 113 7.11 -0.54 5.15
N LEU A 114 6.78 0.70 5.54
CA LEU A 114 5.41 1.15 5.74
C LEU A 114 4.59 1.19 4.44
N ILE A 115 5.19 1.63 3.33
CA ILE A 115 4.53 1.61 2.02
C ILE A 115 4.24 0.17 1.60
N LEU A 116 5.18 -0.75 1.79
CA LEU A 116 4.96 -2.18 1.54
C LEU A 116 3.81 -2.73 2.39
N LEU A 117 3.81 -2.42 3.69
CA LEU A 117 2.78 -2.86 4.63
C LEU A 117 1.39 -2.33 4.23
N THR A 118 1.29 -1.04 3.96
CA THR A 118 0.02 -0.39 3.64
C THR A 118 -0.56 -0.92 2.34
N ALA A 119 0.27 -1.06 1.30
CA ALA A 119 -0.15 -1.66 0.04
C ALA A 119 -0.65 -3.10 0.21
N TRP A 120 -0.01 -3.87 1.10
CA TRP A 120 -0.43 -5.23 1.44
C TRP A 120 -1.78 -5.27 2.18
N CYS A 121 -2.01 -4.38 3.15
CA CYS A 121 -3.30 -4.30 3.84
C CYS A 121 -4.44 -3.87 2.90
N ILE A 122 -4.21 -2.88 2.02
CA ILE A 122 -5.17 -2.49 0.99
C ILE A 122 -5.56 -3.69 0.11
N TRP A 123 -4.55 -4.45 -0.34
CA TRP A 123 -4.77 -5.65 -1.14
C TRP A 123 -5.58 -6.72 -0.41
N ARG A 124 -5.26 -6.99 0.87
CA ARG A 124 -5.98 -7.96 1.69
C ARG A 124 -7.45 -7.57 1.87
N HIS A 125 -7.71 -6.32 2.25
CA HIS A 125 -9.07 -5.83 2.45
C HIS A 125 -9.88 -5.88 1.16
N ARG A 126 -9.28 -5.49 0.03
CA ARG A 126 -9.91 -5.62 -1.30
C ARG A 126 -10.29 -7.08 -1.60
N ASN A 127 -9.42 -8.05 -1.29
CA ASN A 127 -9.74 -9.46 -1.51
C ASN A 127 -10.88 -9.92 -0.59
N ALA A 128 -10.92 -9.48 0.66
CA ALA A 128 -12.05 -9.76 1.54
C ALA A 128 -13.36 -9.13 1.00
N CYS A 129 -13.32 -7.92 0.44
CA CYS A 129 -14.48 -7.33 -0.26
C CYS A 129 -14.92 -8.18 -1.45
N ALA A 130 -13.98 -8.62 -2.28
CA ALA A 130 -14.27 -9.32 -3.52
C ALA A 130 -14.75 -10.77 -3.31
N PHE A 131 -14.23 -11.47 -2.30
CA PHE A 131 -14.43 -12.92 -2.14
C PHE A 131 -15.20 -13.31 -0.87
N GLU A 132 -15.26 -12.44 0.14
CA GLU A 132 -15.87 -12.72 1.44
C GLU A 132 -17.05 -11.77 1.75
N GLY A 133 -17.36 -10.82 0.85
CA GLY A 133 -18.48 -9.89 1.02
C GLY A 133 -18.25 -8.81 2.09
N VAL A 134 -17.00 -8.60 2.52
CA VAL A 134 -16.67 -7.56 3.52
C VAL A 134 -16.93 -6.16 2.94
N SER A 135 -17.51 -5.26 3.72
CA SER A 135 -17.74 -3.88 3.27
C SER A 135 -16.43 -3.08 3.17
N PRO A 136 -16.26 -2.22 2.15
CA PRO A 136 -15.07 -1.37 2.02
C PRO A 136 -14.94 -0.37 3.17
N SER A 137 -13.77 -0.31 3.81
CA SER A 137 -13.56 0.61 4.94
C SER A 137 -12.10 1.05 5.05
N ALA A 138 -11.84 2.34 4.78
CA ALA A 138 -10.52 2.92 5.01
C ALA A 138 -10.12 2.86 6.50
N ALA A 139 -11.07 2.98 7.42
CA ALA A 139 -10.82 2.90 8.85
C ALA A 139 -10.35 1.50 9.27
N THR A 140 -10.98 0.46 8.73
CA THR A 140 -10.60 -0.93 8.97
C THR A 140 -9.20 -1.20 8.44
N ILE A 141 -8.91 -0.82 7.20
CA ILE A 141 -7.57 -0.97 6.60
C ILE A 141 -6.52 -0.22 7.44
N PHE A 142 -6.80 1.00 7.88
CA PHE A 142 -5.87 1.77 8.71
C PHE A 142 -5.59 1.08 10.05
N HIS A 143 -6.62 0.52 10.70
CA HIS A 143 -6.45 -0.25 11.92
C HIS A 143 -5.61 -1.52 11.70
N GLU A 144 -5.84 -2.25 10.61
CA GLU A 144 -5.00 -3.39 10.21
C GLU A 144 -3.54 -2.99 10.01
N VAL A 145 -3.29 -1.84 9.37
CA VAL A 145 -1.92 -1.31 9.19
C VAL A 145 -1.28 -1.03 10.55
N LYS A 146 -1.99 -0.44 11.52
CA LYS A 146 -1.45 -0.21 12.88
C LYS A 146 -1.11 -1.53 13.58
N ASN A 147 -1.99 -2.53 13.51
CA ASN A 147 -1.79 -3.82 14.15
C ASN A 147 -0.58 -4.56 13.54
N GLU A 148 -0.53 -4.66 12.22
CA GLU A 148 0.60 -5.28 11.51
C GLU A 148 1.90 -4.50 11.70
N TYR A 149 1.84 -3.16 11.79
CA TYR A 149 3.01 -2.34 12.13
C TYR A 149 3.61 -2.76 13.48
N GLY A 150 2.77 -2.90 14.51
CA GLY A 150 3.22 -3.36 15.83
C GLY A 150 3.85 -4.75 15.77
N LEU A 151 3.22 -5.69 15.06
CA LEU A 151 3.76 -7.04 14.84
C LEU A 151 5.10 -7.01 14.10
N TRP A 152 5.25 -6.16 13.09
CA TRP A 152 6.47 -6.03 12.31
C TRP A 152 7.61 -5.46 13.16
N CYS A 153 7.34 -4.44 13.99
CA CYS A 153 8.29 -3.90 14.96
C CYS A 153 8.76 -4.98 15.93
N MET A 154 7.84 -5.74 16.55
CA MET A 154 8.18 -6.86 17.44
C MET A 154 9.00 -7.95 16.74
N ALA A 155 8.75 -8.20 15.46
CA ALA A 155 9.50 -9.15 14.64
C ALA A 155 10.86 -8.61 14.14
N GLY A 156 11.28 -7.41 14.56
CA GLY A 156 12.61 -6.86 14.28
C GLY A 156 12.68 -5.81 13.16
N ALA A 157 11.56 -5.18 12.78
CA ALA A 157 11.51 -4.07 11.82
C ALA A 157 12.07 -2.75 12.39
N LYS A 158 13.31 -2.74 12.88
CA LYS A 158 13.92 -1.60 13.60
C LYS A 158 13.84 -0.26 12.86
N LYS A 159 13.98 -0.26 11.53
CA LYS A 159 13.88 0.98 10.73
C LYS A 159 12.45 1.49 10.60
N LEU A 160 11.45 0.59 10.62
CA LEU A 160 10.04 0.96 10.62
C LEU A 160 9.63 1.50 11.99
N GLU A 161 10.12 0.89 13.07
CA GLU A 161 9.97 1.36 14.45
C GLU A 161 10.50 2.79 14.61
N VAL A 162 11.70 3.08 14.09
CA VAL A 162 12.31 4.41 14.15
C VAL A 162 11.43 5.49 13.51
N VAL A 163 10.76 5.16 12.41
CA VAL A 163 9.88 6.10 11.71
C VAL A 163 8.61 6.42 12.50
N GLY A 164 8.14 5.50 13.36
CA GLY A 164 6.98 5.73 14.22
C GLY A 164 7.31 6.23 15.63
N HIS A 165 8.58 6.55 15.93
CA HIS A 165 8.98 7.00 17.28
C HIS A 165 8.18 8.24 17.74
N GLY A 166 7.74 8.17 19.00
CA GLY A 166 6.84 9.13 19.66
C GLY A 166 5.42 8.61 19.90
N GLY A 167 5.14 7.32 19.68
CA GLY A 167 3.83 6.70 19.95
C GLY A 167 2.71 7.10 18.96
N ARG A 168 2.91 8.15 18.16
CA ARG A 168 1.91 8.77 17.27
C ARG A 168 1.28 7.85 16.22
N PHE A 169 1.98 6.79 15.81
CA PHE A 169 1.42 5.83 14.85
C PHE A 169 0.52 4.78 15.53
N LEU A 170 0.78 4.46 16.80
CA LEU A 170 0.03 3.44 17.55
C LEU A 170 -1.05 4.05 18.46
N SER A 171 -0.90 5.29 18.91
CA SER A 171 -1.95 6.12 19.53
C SER A 171 -3.07 6.40 18.55
#